data_AF-A0ABD2P5Q1-F1
#
_entry.id   AF-A0ABD2P5Q1-F1
#
_cell.length_a   1.000
_cell.length_b   1.000
_cell.length_c   1.000
_cell.angle_alpha   90.00
_cell.angle_beta   90.00
_cell.angle_gamma   90.00
#
_symmetry.space_group_name_H-M   'P 1'
#
loop_
_entity.id
_entity.type
_entity.pdbx_description
1 polymer ?
#
loop_
_entity_poly.entity_id
_entity_poly.type
_entity_poly.pdbx_seq_one_letter_code
_entity_poly.pdbx_strand_id
1 'polypeptide(L)'
;MLPVILAWACVSIVDEFKRLIATCMSFSNQFPISPLNFEEEQLKEGLAILCHQAETRMPRFSAAGFFPVDYTMLGMIAATNFLAVNVISPVPSSEFIIGQGKRKPNKQTTTFLHMVALKLKRETEAMEPTHKKDRQLLDRFM
;
A
#
# COMPACT_ATOMS: atom_id res chain seq x y z
N MET A 1 -14.80 0.96 8.03
CA MET A 1 -14.68 0.69 6.58
C MET A 1 -14.10 1.86 5.78
N LEU A 2 -14.60 3.09 5.96
CA LEU A 2 -14.11 4.28 5.23
C LEU A 2 -12.57 4.47 5.19
N PRO A 3 -11.81 4.38 6.30
CA PRO A 3 -10.36 4.57 6.26
C PRO A 3 -9.61 3.46 5.50
N VAL A 4 -10.19 2.26 5.43
CA VAL A 4 -9.64 1.13 4.66
C VAL A 4 -9.74 1.42 3.17
N ILE A 5 -10.93 1.85 2.73
CA ILE A 5 -11.21 2.17 1.33
C ILE A 5 -10.36 3.36 0.88
N LEU A 6 -10.22 4.37 1.73
CA LEU A 6 -9.39 5.55 1.43
C LEU A 6 -7.91 5.17 1.27
N ALA A 7 -7.35 4.42 2.21
CA ALA A 7 -5.96 3.98 2.13
C ALA A 7 -5.73 3.10 0.90
N TRP A 8 -6.66 2.18 0.59
CA TRP A 8 -6.60 1.37 -0.61
C TRP A 8 -6.61 2.22 -1.89
N ALA A 9 -7.52 3.19 -2.01
CA ALA A 9 -7.59 4.08 -3.17
C ALA A 9 -6.31 4.91 -3.34
N CYS A 10 -5.77 5.47 -2.26
CA CYS A 10 -4.52 6.22 -2.29
C CYS A 10 -3.34 5.35 -2.75
N VAL A 11 -3.20 4.14 -2.23
CA VAL A 11 -2.14 3.22 -2.65
C VAL A 11 -2.31 2.80 -4.10
N SER A 12 -3.53 2.48 -4.54
CA SER A 12 -3.82 2.11 -5.92
C SER A 12 -3.46 3.22 -6.91
N ILE A 13 -3.75 4.49 -6.59
CA ILE A 13 -3.38 5.62 -7.45
C ILE A 13 -1.84 5.75 -7.55
N VAL A 14 -1.13 5.61 -6.44
CA VAL A 14 0.34 5.70 -6.43
C VAL A 14 0.96 4.58 -7.27
N ASP A 15 0.43 3.36 -7.17
CA ASP A 15 0.96 2.23 -7.93
C ASP A 15 0.63 2.31 -9.43
N GLU A 16 -0.57 2.76 -9.80
CA GLU A 16 -0.89 3.05 -11.21
C GLU A 16 -0.01 4.17 -11.78
N PHE A 17 0.29 5.20 -10.98
CA PHE A 17 1.21 6.25 -11.39
C PHE A 17 2.64 5.73 -11.62
N LYS A 18 3.14 4.82 -10.77
CA LYS A 18 4.44 4.15 -10.98
C LYS A 18 4.46 3.35 -12.28
N ARG A 19 3.38 2.62 -12.58
CA ARG A 19 3.24 1.86 -13.83
C ARG A 19 3.28 2.79 -15.04
N LEU A 20 2.58 3.91 -14.98
CA LEU A 20 2.60 4.93 -16.04
C LEU A 20 4.03 5.45 -16.29
N ILE A 21 4.78 5.77 -15.24
CA ILE A 21 6.18 6.20 -15.36
C ILE A 21 7.04 5.11 -15.99
N ALA A 22 6.90 3.86 -15.55
CA ALA A 22 7.65 2.74 -16.09
C ALA A 22 7.38 2.56 -17.59
N THR A 23 6.12 2.67 -18.01
CA THR A 23 5.73 2.63 -19.42
C THR A 23 6.33 3.82 -20.19
N CYS A 24 6.27 5.05 -19.64
CA CYS A 24 6.88 6.26 -20.22
C CYS A 24 8.37 6.04 -20.50
N MET A 25 9.11 5.54 -19.50
CA MET A 25 10.54 5.24 -19.62
C MET A 25 10.81 4.13 -20.64
N SER A 26 9.98 3.07 -20.65
CA SER A 26 10.12 1.99 -21.62
C SER A 26 9.90 2.46 -23.05
N PHE A 27 8.98 3.40 -23.27
CA PHE A 27 8.69 3.99 -24.57
C PHE A 27 9.81 4.96 -25.00
N SER A 28 10.34 5.75 -24.07
CA SER A 28 11.50 6.62 -24.32
C SER A 28 12.71 5.84 -24.84
N ASN A 29 12.94 4.63 -24.33
CA ASN A 29 14.04 3.75 -24.77
C ASN A 29 13.86 3.20 -26.19
N GLN A 30 12.69 3.32 -26.80
CA GLN A 30 12.45 2.87 -28.18
C GLN A 30 12.92 3.90 -29.22
N PHE A 31 13.17 5.15 -28.83
CA PHE A 31 13.65 6.17 -29.74
C PHE A 31 15.15 6.02 -30.02
N PRO A 32 15.58 6.22 -31.28
CA PRO A 32 16.99 6.16 -31.62
C PRO A 32 17.79 7.25 -30.88
N ILE A 33 19.06 6.95 -30.61
CA ILE A 33 19.98 7.87 -29.92
C ILE A 33 20.11 9.17 -30.71
N SER A 34 20.18 9.06 -32.04
CA SER A 34 20.12 10.18 -32.98
C SER A 34 18.74 10.20 -33.65
N PRO A 35 17.90 11.21 -33.39
CA PRO A 35 16.64 11.38 -34.13
C PRO A 35 16.95 11.61 -35.61
N LEU A 36 16.14 11.02 -36.49
CA LEU A 36 16.30 11.18 -37.94
C LEU A 36 15.53 12.40 -38.44
N ASN A 37 14.45 12.76 -37.73
CA ASN A 37 13.55 13.84 -38.06
C ASN A 37 13.37 14.81 -36.89
N PHE A 38 13.09 16.07 -37.20
CA PHE A 38 12.80 17.10 -36.20
C PHE A 38 11.58 16.77 -35.34
N GLU A 39 10.55 16.11 -35.91
CA GLU A 39 9.38 15.67 -35.15
C GLU A 39 9.72 14.59 -34.10
N GLU A 40 10.64 13.68 -34.43
CA GLU A 40 11.12 12.67 -33.47
C GLU A 40 11.94 13.30 -32.34
N GLU A 41 12.74 14.32 -32.66
CA GLU A 41 13.50 15.09 -31.68
C GLU A 41 12.56 15.80 -30.69
N GLN A 42 11.56 16.52 -31.21
CA GLN A 42 10.55 17.17 -30.37
C GLN A 42 9.75 16.17 -29.52
N LEU A 43 9.38 15.02 -30.08
CA LEU A 43 8.65 14.00 -29.35
C LEU A 43 9.50 13.39 -28.23
N LYS A 44 10.77 13.10 -28.51
CA LYS A 44 11.74 12.58 -27.53
C LYS A 44 11.98 13.57 -26.40
N GLU A 45 12.18 14.85 -26.73
CA GLU A 45 12.38 15.90 -25.72
C GLU A 45 11.13 16.10 -24.85
N GLY A 46 9.94 16.17 -25.47
CA GLY A 46 8.68 16.27 -24.75
C GLY A 46 8.44 15.08 -23.81
N LEU A 47 8.74 13.87 -24.27
CA LEU A 47 8.61 12.65 -23.47
C LEU A 47 9.62 12.62 -22.31
N ALA A 48 10.86 13.06 -22.54
CA ALA A 48 11.88 13.17 -21.50
C ALA A 48 11.46 14.15 -20.40
N ILE A 49 10.91 15.31 -20.77
CA ILE A 49 10.37 16.29 -19.82
C ILE A 49 9.21 15.69 -19.02
N LEU A 50 8.28 15.00 -19.69
CA LEU A 50 7.14 14.36 -19.04
C LEU A 50 7.59 13.28 -18.05
N CYS A 51 8.48 12.37 -18.44
CA CYS A 51 8.96 11.33 -17.54
C CYS A 51 9.71 11.96 -16.34
N HIS A 52 10.52 13.00 -16.55
CA HIS A 52 11.21 13.73 -15.47
C HIS A 52 10.25 14.42 -14.51
N GLN A 53 9.21 15.07 -15.03
CA GLN A 53 8.17 15.68 -14.19
C GLN A 53 7.37 14.63 -13.41
N ALA A 54 7.08 13.50 -14.02
CA ALA A 54 6.37 12.41 -13.35
C ALA A 54 7.22 11.79 -12.24
N GLU A 55 8.52 11.58 -12.47
CA GLU A 55 9.44 11.09 -11.45
C GLU A 55 9.58 12.07 -10.26
N THR A 56 9.72 13.36 -10.55
CA THR A 56 9.87 14.40 -9.52
C THR A 56 8.58 14.70 -8.75
N ARG A 57 7.41 14.52 -9.37
CA ARG A 57 6.09 14.83 -8.78
C ARG A 57 5.26 13.59 -8.48
N MET A 58 5.90 12.52 -7.98
CA MET A 58 5.16 11.34 -7.55
C MET A 58 4.10 11.72 -6.50
N PRO A 59 2.81 11.36 -6.72
CA PRO A 59 1.75 11.71 -5.79
C PRO A 59 2.02 11.06 -4.44
N ARG A 60 1.96 11.86 -3.38
CA ARG A 60 2.03 11.39 -2.00
C ARG A 60 0.78 11.90 -1.29
N PHE A 61 -0.04 10.96 -0.86
CA PHE A 61 -1.24 11.29 -0.08
C PHE A 61 -0.86 11.42 1.38
N SER A 62 -1.22 12.55 1.97
CA SER A 62 -1.05 12.80 3.40
C SER A 62 -2.35 13.35 3.96
N ALA A 63 -2.71 12.94 5.18
CA ALA A 63 -3.83 13.53 5.90
C ALA A 63 -3.35 14.81 6.58
N ALA A 64 -3.74 15.95 6.02
CA ALA A 64 -3.37 17.29 6.51
C ALA A 64 -1.84 17.50 6.71
N GLY A 65 -1.00 16.75 6.00
CA GLY A 65 0.46 16.83 6.13
C GLY A 65 1.07 16.10 7.34
N PHE A 66 0.26 15.48 8.21
CA PHE A 66 0.77 14.86 9.44
C PHE A 66 1.21 13.40 9.25
N PHE A 67 0.48 12.62 8.46
CA PHE A 67 0.77 11.21 8.22
C PHE A 67 0.46 10.80 6.79
N PRO A 68 1.25 9.88 6.20
CA PRO A 68 0.95 9.31 4.90
C PRO A 68 -0.37 8.52 4.97
N VAL A 69 -1.18 8.62 3.92
CA VAL A 69 -2.42 7.86 3.77
C VAL A 69 -2.08 6.58 3.00
N ASP A 70 -1.61 5.59 3.74
CA ASP A 70 -1.25 4.26 3.24
C ASP A 70 -1.68 3.17 4.24
N TYR A 71 -1.26 1.92 4.00
CA TYR A 71 -1.56 0.81 4.92
C TYR A 71 -0.89 0.95 6.29
N THR A 72 0.11 1.82 6.46
CA THR A 72 0.71 2.10 7.78
C THR A 72 -0.24 2.89 8.66
N MET A 73 -1.04 3.80 8.07
CA MET A 73 -2.12 4.51 8.76
C MET A 73 -3.14 3.54 9.36
N LEU A 74 -3.52 2.51 8.60
CA LEU A 74 -4.41 1.44 9.07
C LEU A 74 -3.82 0.68 10.26
N GLY A 75 -2.52 0.37 10.20
CA GLY A 75 -1.80 -0.26 11.32
C GLY A 75 -1.81 0.60 12.59
N MET A 76 -1.61 1.92 12.46
CA MET A 76 -1.67 2.85 13.59
C MET A 76 -3.06 2.93 14.21
N ILE A 77 -4.12 3.00 13.40
CA ILE A 77 -5.51 3.01 13.89
C ILE A 77 -5.87 1.68 14.57
N ALA A 78 -5.37 0.55 14.07
CA ALA A 78 -5.58 -0.74 14.71
C ALA A 78 -4.84 -0.84 16.06
N ALA A 79 -3.62 -0.32 16.14
CA ALA A 79 -2.80 -0.34 17.34
C ALA A 79 -3.38 0.53 18.47
N THR A 80 -3.92 1.71 18.16
CA THR A 80 -4.55 2.59 19.17
C THR A 80 -5.80 1.96 19.78
N ASN A 81 -6.61 1.25 18.98
CA ASN A 81 -7.76 0.50 19.50
C ASN A 81 -7.33 -0.62 20.48
N PHE A 82 -6.19 -1.28 20.24
CA PHE A 82 -5.66 -2.29 21.15
C PHE A 82 -5.15 -1.71 22.48
N LEU A 83 -4.58 -0.50 22.44
CA LEU A 83 -4.11 0.20 23.63
C LEU A 83 -5.27 0.77 24.47
N ALA A 84 -6.31 1.32 23.83
CA ALA A 84 -7.48 1.86 24.53
C ALA A 84 -8.24 0.79 25.33
N VAL A 85 -8.34 -0.44 24.82
CA VAL A 85 -8.95 -1.57 25.54
C VAL A 85 -8.13 -1.97 26.78
N ASN A 86 -6.79 -1.84 26.72
CA ASN A 86 -5.92 -2.15 27.85
C ASN A 86 -5.86 -1.03 28.92
N VAL A 87 -6.26 0.21 28.58
CA VAL A 87 -6.29 1.33 29.53
C VAL A 87 -7.64 1.43 30.26
N ILE A 88 -8.74 0.93 29.68
CA ILE A 88 -10.10 1.03 30.25
C ILE A 88 -10.46 -0.15 31.18
N SER A 89 -9.62 -1.20 31.29
CA SER A 89 -9.70 -2.07 32.46
C SER A 89 -8.85 -1.45 33.57
N PRO A 90 -9.44 -0.81 34.59
CA PRO A 90 -8.68 -0.46 35.78
C PRO A 90 -8.24 -1.79 36.40
N VAL A 91 -6.96 -2.11 36.26
CA VAL A 91 -6.32 -3.06 37.15
C VAL A 91 -6.46 -2.43 38.54
N PRO A 92 -7.17 -3.07 39.49
CA PRO A 92 -7.21 -2.55 40.85
C PRO A 92 -5.78 -2.50 41.39
N SER A 93 -5.42 -1.32 41.86
CA SER A 93 -4.12 -0.95 42.41
C SER A 93 -3.82 -1.76 43.68
N SER A 94 -3.38 -2.99 43.51
CA SER A 94 -2.67 -3.74 44.56
C SER A 94 -1.74 -4.73 43.88
N GLU A 95 -0.46 -4.69 44.26
CA GLU A 95 0.65 -5.51 43.76
C GLU A 95 1.42 -4.93 42.57
N PHE A 96 2.01 -3.76 42.81
CA PHE A 96 3.32 -3.46 42.27
C PHE A 96 4.34 -4.40 42.94
N ILE A 97 4.54 -5.60 42.40
CA ILE A 97 5.71 -6.42 42.72
C ILE A 97 6.37 -6.89 41.42
N ILE A 98 7.63 -6.46 41.29
CA ILE A 98 8.60 -6.82 40.29
C ILE A 98 8.65 -8.35 40.17
N GLY A 99 8.22 -8.88 39.03
CA GLY A 99 8.26 -10.31 38.75
C GLY A 99 8.24 -10.56 37.26
N GLN A 100 9.44 -10.77 36.68
CA GLN A 100 9.64 -11.38 35.36
C GLN A 100 9.03 -12.79 35.36
N GLY A 101 7.72 -12.89 35.10
CA GLY A 101 6.98 -14.14 35.06
C GLY A 101 6.38 -14.34 33.68
N LYS A 102 6.87 -15.33 32.94
CA LYS A 102 6.28 -15.83 31.69
C LYS A 102 4.78 -16.09 31.87
N ARG A 103 3.92 -15.12 31.52
CA ARG A 103 2.47 -15.35 31.49
C ARG A 103 2.14 -16.17 30.24
N LYS A 104 1.74 -17.43 30.47
CA LYS A 104 1.16 -18.30 29.45
C LYS A 104 -0.04 -17.56 28.80
N PRO A 105 -0.14 -17.54 27.47
CA PRO A 105 -1.24 -16.86 26.79
C PRO A 105 -2.57 -17.49 27.23
N ASN A 106 -3.48 -16.63 27.69
CA ASN A 106 -4.83 -17.01 28.03
C ASN A 106 -5.52 -17.56 26.77
N LYS A 107 -6.08 -18.77 26.84
CA LYS A 107 -6.65 -19.50 25.69
C LYS A 107 -7.67 -18.65 24.93
N GLN A 108 -8.39 -17.76 25.61
CA GLN A 108 -9.38 -16.86 24.98
C GLN A 108 -8.74 -15.80 24.07
N THR A 109 -7.58 -15.24 24.46
CA THR A 109 -6.87 -14.23 23.66
C THR A 109 -6.25 -14.85 22.42
N THR A 110 -5.78 -16.11 22.52
CA THR A 110 -5.27 -16.86 21.37
C THR A 110 -6.39 -17.14 20.36
N THR A 111 -7.60 -17.50 20.82
CA THR A 111 -8.74 -17.74 19.94
C THR A 111 -9.18 -16.47 19.22
N PHE A 112 -9.18 -15.31 19.89
CA PHE A 112 -9.58 -14.05 19.27
C PHE A 112 -8.56 -13.58 18.22
N LEU A 113 -7.26 -13.66 18.54
CA LEU A 113 -6.19 -13.35 17.59
C LEU A 113 -6.20 -14.31 16.39
N HIS A 114 -6.45 -15.60 16.61
CA HIS A 114 -6.59 -16.59 15.54
C HIS A 114 -7.83 -16.30 14.67
N MET A 115 -8.94 -15.86 15.27
CA MET A 115 -10.16 -15.51 14.54
C MET A 115 -10.01 -14.23 13.70
N VAL A 116 -9.31 -13.22 14.23
CA VAL A 116 -8.97 -11.99 13.50
C VAL A 116 -7.98 -12.27 12.38
N ALA A 117 -6.94 -13.08 12.64
CA ALA A 117 -5.98 -13.50 11.62
C ALA A 117 -6.67 -14.32 10.50
N LEU A 118 -7.59 -15.22 10.84
CA LEU A 118 -8.39 -15.97 9.85
C LEU A 118 -9.36 -15.08 9.07
N LYS A 119 -9.92 -14.04 9.69
CA LYS A 119 -10.81 -13.10 9.01
C LYS A 119 -10.02 -12.23 8.02
N LEU A 120 -8.88 -11.70 8.46
CA LEU A 120 -7.96 -10.96 7.59
C LEU A 120 -7.45 -11.84 6.45
N LYS A 121 -7.11 -13.10 6.71
CA LYS A 121 -6.65 -14.06 5.69
C LYS A 121 -7.74 -14.42 4.68
N ARG A 122 -8.99 -14.61 5.10
CA ARG A 122 -10.12 -14.78 4.17
C ARG A 122 -10.40 -13.54 3.33
N GLU A 123 -10.24 -12.35 3.89
CA GLU A 123 -10.41 -11.10 3.15
C GLU A 123 -9.25 -10.83 2.20
N THR A 124 -8.05 -11.36 2.46
CA THR A 124 -6.93 -11.32 1.49
C THR A 124 -7.07 -12.37 0.38
N GLU A 125 -7.61 -13.55 0.68
CA GLU A 125 -7.82 -14.62 -0.31
C GLU A 125 -9.08 -14.40 -1.17
N ALA A 126 -10.14 -13.78 -0.65
CA ALA A 126 -11.33 -13.40 -1.43
C ALA A 126 -11.11 -12.19 -2.34
N MET A 127 -9.98 -11.49 -2.15
CA MET A 127 -9.57 -10.31 -2.91
C MET A 127 -8.33 -10.61 -3.76
N GLU A 128 -8.06 -11.89 -4.06
CA GLU A 128 -7.16 -12.25 -5.16
C GLU A 128 -7.86 -11.86 -6.47
N PRO A 129 -7.32 -10.89 -7.23
CA PRO A 129 -7.98 -10.41 -8.42
C PRO A 129 -7.97 -11.49 -9.49
N THR A 130 -8.96 -11.39 -10.36
CA THR A 130 -9.14 -11.96 -11.70
C THR A 130 -7.96 -11.73 -12.66
N HIS A 131 -6.71 -11.91 -12.21
CA HIS A 131 -5.46 -11.67 -12.92
C HIS A 131 -4.98 -12.90 -13.71
N LYS A 132 -5.87 -13.87 -13.98
CA LYS A 132 -5.60 -14.96 -14.93
C LYS A 132 -6.23 -14.75 -16.31
N LYS A 133 -7.19 -13.82 -16.46
CA LYS A 133 -7.82 -13.56 -17.78
C LYS A 133 -7.04 -12.56 -18.62
N ASP A 134 -6.39 -11.57 -18.02
CA ASP A 134 -5.68 -10.53 -18.79
C ASP A 134 -4.29 -10.97 -19.29
N ARG A 135 -3.69 -11.99 -18.65
CA ARG A 135 -2.47 -12.63 -19.18
C ARG A 135 -2.71 -13.46 -20.45
N GLN A 136 -3.91 -13.99 -20.66
CA GLN A 136 -4.23 -14.74 -21.89
C GLN A 136 -4.56 -13.83 -23.08
N LEU A 137 -4.85 -12.54 -22.85
CA LEU A 137 -5.08 -11.57 -23.92
C LEU A 137 -3.78 -10.99 -24.46
N LEU A 138 -2.73 -10.86 -23.65
CA LEU A 138 -1.42 -10.38 -24.13
C LEU A 138 -0.67 -11.41 -25.00
N ASP A 139 -0.81 -12.71 -24.73
CA ASP A 139 -0.18 -13.79 -25.53
C ASP A 139 -0.89 -14.04 -26.88
N ARG A 140 -1.99 -13.34 -27.18
CA ARG A 140 -2.67 -13.38 -28.49
C ARG A 140 -2.29 -12.22 -29.41
N PHE A 141 -1.54 -11.25 -28.91
CA PHE A 141 -1.13 -10.04 -29.64
C PHE A 141 0.40 -9.95 -29.85
N MET A 142 1.17 -10.93 -29.37
CA MET A 142 2.55 -11.21 -29.80
C MET A 142 2.58 -12.45 -30.68
#